data_AF-A0A948BJ99-F1
#
_entry.id   AF-A0A948BJ99-F1
#
_cell.length_a   1.000
_cell.length_b   1.000
_cell.length_c   1.000
_cell.angle_alpha   90.00
_cell.angle_beta   90.00
_cell.angle_gamma   90.00
#
_symmetry.space_group_name_H-M   'P 1'
#
loop_
_entity.id
_entity.type
_entity.pdbx_description
1 polymer ?
#
loop_
_entity_poly.entity_id
_entity_poly.type
_entity_poly.pdbx_seq_one_letter_code
_entity_poly.pdbx_strand_id
1 'polypeptide(L)'
;MNLGTDQHKPKVLSKGSQRIICPTCGNDSDFLEIADGVLITSNYIQNSDGSFTLDGDDSQVLGEIKFFCGECNADLSRFHQHFMEMLF
;
A
#
# COMPACT_ATOMS: atom_id res chain seq x y z
N MET A 1 -51.73 -1.91 -23.46
CA MET A 1 -50.49 -2.72 -23.50
C MET A 1 -49.43 -1.93 -22.76
N ASN A 2 -49.04 -2.36 -21.56
CA ASN A 2 -47.84 -1.88 -20.87
C ASN A 2 -46.60 -2.54 -21.49
N LEU A 3 -45.44 -1.87 -21.40
CA LEU A 3 -44.04 -2.32 -21.42
C LEU A 3 -43.24 -1.12 -21.95
N GLY A 4 -42.26 -0.49 -21.28
CA GLY A 4 -41.56 -0.70 -20.03
C GLY A 4 -40.64 0.51 -19.85
N THR A 5 -40.37 0.86 -18.61
CA THR A 5 -39.46 1.93 -18.18
C THR A 5 -38.00 1.56 -18.43
N ASP A 6 -37.15 2.49 -18.84
CA ASP A 6 -35.78 2.56 -18.32
C ASP A 6 -35.21 3.97 -18.43
N GLN A 7 -35.45 4.76 -17.39
CA GLN A 7 -34.79 6.04 -17.18
C GLN A 7 -33.34 5.75 -16.80
N HIS A 8 -32.40 6.06 -17.69
CA HIS A 8 -30.96 6.01 -17.43
C HIS A 8 -30.61 7.04 -16.34
N LYS A 9 -30.73 6.64 -15.08
CA LYS A 9 -30.36 7.46 -13.92
C LYS A 9 -28.83 7.45 -13.79
N PRO A 10 -28.14 8.60 -13.74
CA PRO A 10 -26.70 8.61 -13.45
C PRO A 10 -26.49 8.00 -12.06
N LYS A 11 -25.67 6.95 -11.99
CA LYS A 11 -25.24 6.37 -10.71
C LYS A 11 -24.47 7.45 -9.96
N VAL A 12 -25.12 8.03 -8.95
CA VAL A 12 -24.45 8.86 -7.95
C VAL A 12 -23.40 7.98 -7.30
N LEU A 13 -22.11 8.27 -7.55
CA LEU A 13 -21.01 7.57 -6.88
C LEU A 13 -21.15 7.84 -5.38
N SER A 14 -21.52 6.81 -4.61
CA SER A 14 -21.56 6.91 -3.15
C SER A 14 -20.14 7.16 -2.64
N LYS A 15 -20.03 8.04 -1.65
CA LYS A 15 -18.79 8.46 -0.97
C LYS A 15 -18.18 7.35 -0.09
N GLY A 16 -18.12 6.13 -0.59
CA GLY A 16 -17.64 4.93 0.09
C GLY A 16 -17.19 3.90 -0.94
N SER A 17 -15.92 3.47 -0.81
CA SER A 17 -15.15 2.56 -1.68
C SER A 17 -14.29 3.24 -2.76
N GLN A 18 -13.27 4.01 -2.34
CA GLN A 18 -12.11 4.25 -3.22
C GLN A 18 -11.09 3.12 -3.04
N ARG A 19 -11.53 1.87 -3.26
CA ARG A 19 -10.66 0.69 -3.27
C ARG A 19 -9.68 0.81 -4.43
N ILE A 20 -8.40 0.50 -4.19
CA ILE A 20 -7.43 0.35 -5.27
C ILE A 20 -7.70 -0.98 -5.98
N ILE A 21 -7.85 -0.94 -7.30
CA ILE A 21 -8.00 -2.13 -8.16
C ILE A 21 -6.87 -2.08 -9.19
N CYS A 22 -6.14 -3.18 -9.32
CA CYS A 22 -5.09 -3.31 -10.31
C CYS A 22 -5.70 -3.21 -11.72
N PRO A 23 -5.28 -2.21 -12.53
CA PRO A 23 -5.79 -2.01 -13.88
C PRO A 23 -5.37 -3.12 -14.85
N THR A 24 -4.36 -3.92 -14.48
CA THR A 24 -3.78 -4.95 -15.34
C THR A 24 -4.47 -6.30 -15.20
N CYS A 25 -4.74 -6.75 -13.96
CA CYS A 25 -5.34 -8.07 -13.70
C CYS A 25 -6.65 -8.04 -12.89
N GLY A 26 -7.09 -6.87 -12.44
CA GLY A 26 -8.31 -6.73 -11.64
C GLY A 26 -8.18 -7.09 -10.16
N ASN A 27 -7.00 -7.49 -9.69
CA ASN A 27 -6.74 -7.74 -8.27
C ASN A 27 -7.07 -6.51 -7.42
N ASP A 28 -7.74 -6.71 -6.29
CA ASP A 28 -8.16 -5.66 -5.37
C ASP A 28 -7.90 -5.98 -3.89
N SER A 29 -7.10 -7.04 -3.64
CA SER A 29 -6.82 -7.56 -2.31
C SER A 29 -5.34 -7.65 -1.97
N ASP A 30 -4.47 -7.94 -2.94
CA ASP A 30 -3.04 -8.17 -2.67
C ASP A 30 -2.13 -7.12 -3.33
N PHE A 31 -1.32 -6.44 -2.52
CA PHE A 31 -0.45 -5.35 -2.97
C PHE A 31 0.85 -5.40 -2.20
N LEU A 32 1.92 -4.95 -2.85
CA LEU A 32 3.26 -4.92 -2.25
C LEU A 32 3.89 -3.53 -2.41
N GLU A 33 4.58 -3.10 -1.37
CA GLU A 33 5.45 -1.92 -1.39
C GLU A 33 6.90 -2.38 -1.32
N ILE A 34 7.75 -1.84 -2.19
CA ILE A 34 9.19 -2.11 -2.22
C ILE A 34 9.91 -0.79 -1.99
N ALA A 35 10.64 -0.69 -0.89
CA ALA A 35 11.61 0.36 -0.65
C ALA A 35 12.99 -0.11 -1.10
N ASP A 36 13.60 0.59 -2.05
CA ASP A 36 14.96 0.32 -2.51
C ASP A 36 16.00 1.08 -1.66
N GLY A 37 17.17 0.47 -1.47
CA GLY A 37 18.28 1.11 -0.75
C GLY A 37 17.98 1.48 0.71
N VAL A 38 17.35 0.60 1.49
CA VAL A 38 17.07 0.85 2.91
C VAL A 38 18.33 0.62 3.75
N LEU A 39 18.70 1.62 4.55
CA LEU A 39 19.70 1.51 5.61
C LEU A 39 18.97 1.41 6.96
N ILE A 40 19.21 0.32 7.69
CA ILE A 40 18.71 0.12 9.04
C ILE A 40 19.90 0.19 10.00
N THR A 41 19.81 1.06 11.00
CA THR A 41 20.81 1.20 12.06
C THR A 41 20.18 0.81 13.39
N SER A 42 20.66 -0.28 14.00
CA SER A 42 20.19 -0.74 15.32
C SER A 42 21.32 -0.60 16.34
N ASN A 43 21.05 0.13 17.43
CA ASN A 43 22.00 0.34 18.53
C ASN A 43 21.69 -0.64 19.66
N TYR A 44 22.72 -1.36 20.11
CA TYR A 44 22.60 -2.34 21.18
C TYR A 44 23.54 -2.03 22.34
N ILE A 45 23.04 -2.24 23.56
CA ILE A 45 23.85 -2.21 24.78
C ILE A 45 24.01 -3.65 25.28
N GLN A 46 25.25 -4.06 25.57
CA GLN A 46 25.51 -5.35 26.19
C GLN A 46 25.28 -5.27 27.71
N ASN A 47 24.45 -6.16 28.22
CA ASN A 47 24.12 -6.29 29.64
C ASN A 47 25.23 -7.06 30.40
N SER A 48 25.21 -6.97 31.73
CA SER A 48 26.21 -7.64 32.59
C SER A 48 26.17 -9.17 32.55
N ASP A 49 25.03 -9.75 32.14
CA ASP A 49 24.86 -11.19 31.93
C ASP A 49 25.31 -11.64 30.52
N GLY A 50 25.80 -10.70 29.70
CA GLY A 50 26.26 -10.94 28.34
C GLY A 50 25.17 -10.88 27.26
N SER A 51 23.90 -10.70 27.64
CA SER A 51 22.80 -10.47 26.69
C SER A 51 22.86 -9.05 26.11
N PHE A 52 22.02 -8.75 25.10
CA PHE A 52 21.94 -7.42 24.48
C PHE A 52 20.54 -6.84 24.61
N THR A 53 20.47 -5.54 24.88
CA THR A 53 19.25 -4.73 24.87
C THR A 53 19.28 -3.82 23.65
N LEU A 54 18.18 -3.73 22.90
CA LEU A 54 18.01 -2.72 21.86
C LEU A 54 17.80 -1.36 22.54
N ASP A 55 18.73 -0.43 22.29
CA ASP A 55 18.71 0.92 22.86
C ASP A 55 17.99 1.91 21.93
N GLY A 56 17.99 1.61 20.63
CA GLY A 56 17.20 2.34 19.64
C GLY A 56 17.50 1.89 18.22
N ASP A 57 16.60 2.21 17.30
CA ASP A 57 16.73 1.95 15.89
C ASP A 57 16.39 3.20 15.06
N ASP A 58 17.05 3.31 13.91
CA ASP A 58 16.74 4.30 12.88
C ASP A 58 16.69 3.59 11.52
N SER A 59 15.81 4.05 10.64
CA SER A 59 15.67 3.52 9.30
C SER A 59 15.59 4.65 8.28
N GLN A 60 16.43 4.56 7.26
CA GLN A 60 16.52 5.57 6.21
C GLN A 60 16.34 4.88 4.86
N VAL A 61 15.40 5.38 4.05
CA VAL A 61 15.24 4.94 2.65
C VAL A 61 16.09 5.85 1.77
N LEU A 62 17.13 5.29 1.12
CA LEU A 62 18.05 6.04 0.26
C LEU A 62 17.62 6.01 -1.22
N GLY A 63 16.80 5.03 -1.60
CA GLY A 63 16.27 4.86 -2.95
C GLY A 63 14.80 5.24 -3.09
N GLU A 64 14.13 4.67 -4.08
CA GLU A 64 12.72 4.91 -4.36
C GLU A 64 11.83 3.92 -3.57
N ILE A 65 10.65 4.39 -3.18
CA ILE A 65 9.56 3.53 -2.72
C ILE A 65 8.60 3.31 -3.89
N LYS A 66 8.33 2.04 -4.21
CA LYS A 66 7.46 1.64 -5.32
C LYS A 66 6.31 0.78 -4.83
N PHE A 67 5.19 0.88 -5.52
CA PHE A 67 3.98 0.15 -5.20
C PHE A 67 3.62 -0.76 -6.37
N PHE A 68 3.31 -2.02 -6.10
CA PHE A 68 2.99 -3.01 -7.13
C PHE A 68 1.76 -3.83 -6.77
N CYS A 69 1.17 -4.43 -7.80
CA CYS A 69 0.15 -5.47 -7.63
C CYS A 69 0.79 -6.78 -7.14
N GLY A 70 0.25 -7.38 -6.08
CA GLY A 70 0.72 -8.68 -5.56
C GLY A 70 0.50 -9.86 -6.50
N GLU A 71 -0.55 -9.82 -7.32
CA GLU A 71 -0.92 -10.93 -8.21
C GLU A 71 -0.16 -10.94 -9.55
N CYS A 72 0.07 -9.77 -10.16
CA CYS A 72 0.66 -9.68 -11.51
C CYS A 72 1.95 -8.85 -11.60
N ASN A 73 2.44 -8.32 -10.47
CA ASN A 73 3.65 -7.48 -10.40
C ASN A 73 3.62 -6.21 -11.27
N ALA A 74 2.44 -5.77 -11.72
CA ALA A 74 2.31 -4.49 -12.41
C ALA A 74 2.72 -3.34 -11.50
N ASP A 75 3.46 -2.37 -12.04
CA ASP A 75 3.82 -1.14 -11.32
C ASP A 75 2.58 -0.26 -11.14
N LEU A 76 2.24 -0.02 -9.88
CA LEU A 76 1.11 0.76 -9.41
C LEU A 76 1.56 2.04 -8.67
N SER A 77 2.83 2.44 -8.77
CA SER A 77 3.43 3.56 -8.01
C SER A 77 2.70 4.89 -8.20
N ARG A 78 1.96 5.07 -9.30
CA ARG A 78 1.05 6.22 -9.52
C ARG A 78 -0.07 6.34 -8.47
N PHE A 79 -0.42 5.24 -7.81
CA PHE A 79 -1.44 5.18 -6.76
C PHE A 79 -0.82 5.26 -5.36
N HIS A 80 0.50 5.37 -5.23
CA HIS A 80 1.21 5.29 -3.95
C HIS A 80 0.73 6.36 -2.95
N GLN A 81 0.56 7.61 -3.37
CA GLN A 81 0.04 8.67 -2.50
C GLN A 81 -1.35 8.35 -1.93
N HIS A 82 -2.27 7.86 -2.78
CA HIS A 82 -3.61 7.44 -2.34
C HIS A 82 -3.55 6.22 -1.42
N PHE A 83 -2.65 5.27 -1.70
CA PHE A 83 -2.36 4.14 -0.82
C PHE A 83 -1.88 4.60 0.57
N MET A 84 -0.97 5.58 0.65
CA MET A 84 -0.48 6.12 1.93
C MET A 84 -1.59 6.79 2.75
N GLU A 85 -2.56 7.44 2.10
CA GLU A 85 -3.74 8.04 2.75
C GLU A 85 -4.72 6.99 3.32
N MET A 86 -4.55 5.72 2.96
CA MET A 86 -5.38 4.60 3.40
C MET A 86 -4.77 3.78 4.54
N LEU A 87 -3.56 4.11 5.02
CA LEU A 87 -2.92 3.46 6.17
C LEU A 87 -3.40 4.08 7.51
N PHE A 88 -3.68 3.25 8.52
CA PHE A 88 -4.21 3.65 9.83
C PHE A 88 -3.58 2.85 10.98
#